data_AF-I3IL49-F1
#
_entry.id   AF-I3IL49-F1
#
_cell.length_a   1.000
_cell.length_b   1.000
_cell.length_c   1.000
_cell.angle_alpha   90.00
_cell.angle_beta   90.00
_cell.angle_gamma   90.00
#
_symmetry.space_group_name_H-M   'P 1'
#
loop_
_entity.id
_entity.type
_entity.pdbx_description
1 polymer ?
#
loop_
_entity_poly.entity_id
_entity_poly.type
_entity_poly.pdbx_seq_one_letter_code
_entity_poly.pdbx_strand_id
1 'polypeptide(L)'
;MGLFSTLIFQAFSAIRSLISWYLATLEQIYPISAQLMCKSVRRIYNYKTSGKVEYDEFYLKKSKPIIDEIDKVLAQHYGFTDEELDFIITYDIKYRMGRDYDDNEP
;
A
#
# COMPACT_ATOMS: atom_id res chain seq x y z
N MET A 1 16.03 -25.04 -36.82
CA MET A 1 16.29 -23.58 -36.80
C MET A 1 15.10 -22.74 -36.28
N GLY A 2 13.84 -23.23 -36.29
CA GLY A 2 12.68 -22.42 -35.85
C GLY A 2 12.40 -22.35 -34.35
N LEU A 3 12.58 -23.46 -33.61
CA LEU A 3 12.14 -23.57 -32.21
C LEU A 3 12.91 -22.70 -31.22
N PHE A 4 14.20 -22.46 -31.47
CA PHE A 4 15.03 -21.62 -30.60
C PHE A 4 14.70 -20.12 -30.74
N SER A 5 14.40 -19.68 -31.96
CA SER A 5 13.98 -18.29 -32.23
C SER A 5 12.60 -17.99 -31.64
N THR A 6 11.67 -18.95 -31.69
CA THR A 6 10.35 -18.80 -31.08
C THR A 6 10.42 -18.70 -29.56
N LEU A 7 11.30 -19.47 -28.91
CA LEU A 7 11.47 -19.41 -27.44
C LEU A 7 12.04 -18.07 -26.98
N ILE A 8 13.04 -17.53 -27.67
CA ILE A 8 13.60 -16.21 -27.38
C ILE A 8 12.53 -15.11 -27.57
N PHE A 9 11.73 -15.21 -28.63
CA PHE A 9 10.65 -14.27 -28.89
C PHE A 9 9.57 -14.31 -27.80
N GLN A 10 9.16 -15.52 -27.37
CA GLN A 10 8.21 -15.71 -26.27
C GLN A 10 8.74 -15.14 -24.95
N ALA A 11 10.02 -15.37 -24.63
CA ALA A 11 10.64 -14.82 -23.42
C ALA A 11 10.69 -13.28 -23.44
N PHE A 12 11.06 -12.67 -24.57
CA PHE A 12 11.07 -11.21 -24.72
C PHE A 12 9.65 -10.63 -24.61
N SER A 13 8.67 -11.28 -25.24
CA SER A 13 7.27 -10.90 -25.13
C SER A 13 6.77 -10.97 -23.68
N ALA A 14 7.11 -12.04 -22.95
CA ALA A 14 6.74 -12.20 -21.54
C ALA A 14 7.38 -11.13 -20.65
N ILE A 15 8.67 -10.84 -20.82
CA ILE A 15 9.38 -9.79 -20.09
C ILE A 15 8.76 -8.43 -20.39
N ARG A 16 8.45 -8.12 -21.66
CA ARG A 16 7.82 -6.85 -22.04
C ARG A 16 6.44 -6.70 -21.41
N SER A 17 5.64 -7.77 -21.39
CA SER A 17 4.34 -7.79 -20.73
C SER A 17 4.47 -7.58 -19.21
N LEU A 18 5.43 -8.23 -18.58
CA LEU A 18 5.69 -8.09 -17.14
C LEU A 18 6.13 -6.67 -16.76
N ILE A 19 7.05 -6.08 -17.53
CA ILE A 19 7.47 -4.68 -17.35
C ILE A 19 6.28 -3.74 -17.57
N SER A 20 5.51 -3.94 -18.63
CA SER A 20 4.34 -3.10 -18.92
C SER A 20 3.31 -3.14 -17.80
N TRP A 21 3.06 -4.33 -17.24
CA TRP A 21 2.10 -4.53 -16.16
C TRP A 21 2.59 -3.92 -14.84
N TYR A 22 3.88 -4.06 -14.53
CA TYR A 22 4.49 -3.39 -13.39
C TYR A 22 4.39 -1.85 -13.48
N LEU A 23 4.75 -1.28 -14.64
CA LEU A 23 4.66 0.16 -14.87
C LEU A 23 3.22 0.69 -14.76
N ALA A 24 2.24 -0.03 -15.31
CA ALA A 24 0.83 0.35 -15.20
C ALA A 24 0.34 0.35 -13.74
N THR A 25 0.84 -0.58 -12.93
CA THR A 25 0.51 -0.65 -11.50
C THR A 25 1.10 0.55 -10.75
N LEU A 26 2.35 0.92 -11.04
CA LEU A 26 2.98 2.12 -10.46
C LEU A 26 2.23 3.39 -10.85
N GLU A 27 1.75 3.49 -12.09
CA GLU A 27 1.00 4.64 -12.59
C GLU A 27 -0.35 4.81 -11.86
N GLN A 28 -1.00 3.72 -11.46
CA GLN A 28 -2.23 3.77 -10.67
C GLN A 28 -1.98 4.15 -9.20
N ILE A 29 -0.94 3.59 -8.57
CA ILE A 29 -0.68 3.79 -7.14
C ILE A 29 -0.07 5.17 -6.85
N TYR A 30 0.76 5.69 -7.74
CA TYR A 30 1.45 6.97 -7.53
C TYR A 30 0.51 8.16 -7.23
N PRO A 31 -0.55 8.44 -8.00
CA PRO A 31 -1.44 9.57 -7.70
C PRO A 31 -2.22 9.37 -6.40
N ILE A 32 -2.61 8.14 -6.08
CA ILE A 32 -3.38 7.80 -4.86
C ILE A 32 -2.49 8.00 -3.62
N SER A 33 -1.25 7.53 -3.67
CA SER A 33 -0.27 7.74 -2.60
C SER A 33 0.12 9.22 -2.43
N ALA A 34 0.21 9.99 -3.52
CA ALA A 34 0.43 11.42 -3.44
C ALA A 34 -0.72 12.15 -2.73
N GLN A 35 -1.98 11.77 -3.00
CA GLN A 35 -3.14 12.31 -2.28
C GLN A 35 -3.10 12.01 -0.78
N LEU A 36 -2.61 10.83 -0.38
CA LEU A 36 -2.44 10.47 1.03
C LEU A 36 -1.45 11.42 1.72
N MET A 37 -0.32 11.71 1.06
CA MET A 37 0.70 12.64 1.57
C MET A 37 0.18 14.08 1.64
N CYS A 38 -0.60 14.53 0.66
CA CYS A 38 -1.23 15.86 0.72
C CYS A 38 -2.25 16.03 1.86
N LYS A 39 -2.81 14.93 2.36
CA LYS A 39 -3.75 14.94 3.49
C LYS A 39 -3.06 14.77 4.86
N SER A 40 -1.74 14.56 4.87
CA SER A 40 -0.96 14.54 6.10
C SER A 40 -0.68 15.97 6.59
N VAL A 41 -0.49 16.13 7.89
CA VAL A 41 -0.07 17.40 8.48
C VAL A 41 1.28 17.20 9.13
N ARG A 42 2.28 17.96 8.68
CA ARG A 42 3.60 17.97 9.33
C ARG A 42 3.49 18.64 10.69
N ARG A 43 3.87 17.91 11.74
CA ARG A 43 3.95 18.43 13.10
C ARG A 43 5.39 18.52 13.54
N ILE A 44 5.70 19.59 14.26
CA ILE A 44 7.01 19.84 14.84
C ILE A 44 6.80 20.03 16.34
N TYR A 45 7.42 19.17 17.13
CA TYR A 45 7.42 19.25 18.58
C TYR A 45 8.84 19.53 19.07
N ASN A 46 8.99 20.55 19.91
CA ASN A 46 10.25 20.87 20.56
C ASN A 46 10.19 20.36 22.00
N TYR A 47 10.77 19.19 22.25
CA TYR A 47 10.88 18.64 23.59
C TYR A 47 12.08 19.22 24.31
N LYS A 48 11.91 19.55 25.60
CA LYS A 48 12.96 20.17 26.42
C LYS A 48 14.20 19.29 26.62
N THR A 49 14.03 17.97 26.55
CA THR A 49 15.08 16.96 26.81
C THR A 49 15.60 16.30 25.55
N SER A 50 14.74 15.97 24.58
CA SER A 50 15.06 15.15 23.40
C SER A 50 15.27 15.96 22.11
N GLY A 51 15.03 17.28 22.15
CA GLY A 51 15.19 18.15 20.98
C GLY A 51 13.95 18.21 20.08
N LYS A 52 14.17 18.60 18.82
CA LYS A 52 13.13 18.77 17.80
C LYS A 52 12.74 17.44 17.19
N VAL A 53 11.48 17.07 17.29
CA VAL A 53 10.90 15.88 16.65
C VAL A 53 9.93 16.36 15.57
N GLU A 54 10.14 15.85 14.35
CA GLU A 54 9.28 16.13 13.20
C GLU A 54 8.66 14.82 12.71
N TYR A 55 7.35 14.81 12.52
CA TYR A 55 6.65 13.68 11.93
C TYR A 55 5.42 14.15 11.14
N ASP A 56 5.03 13.34 10.17
CA ASP A 56 3.83 13.56 9.37
C ASP A 56 2.65 12.81 10.03
N GLU A 57 1.66 13.57 10.48
CA GLU A 57 0.47 13.05 11.15
C GLU A 57 -0.64 12.77 10.13
N PHE A 58 -1.12 11.53 10.07
CA PHE A 58 -2.20 11.10 9.18
C PHE A 58 -3.50 10.93 9.96
N TYR A 59 -4.56 11.62 9.52
CA TYR A 59 -5.88 11.47 10.12
C TYR A 59 -6.58 10.23 9.56
N LEU A 60 -6.75 9.21 10.39
CA LEU A 60 -7.34 7.91 10.01
C LEU A 60 -8.64 8.05 9.19
N LYS A 61 -9.54 8.96 9.59
CA LYS A 61 -10.82 9.22 8.87
C LYS A 61 -10.64 9.73 7.44
N LYS A 62 -9.58 10.50 7.17
CA LYS A 62 -9.28 11.06 5.84
C LYS A 62 -8.41 10.13 5.00
N SER A 63 -7.55 9.36 5.67
CA SER A 63 -6.57 8.48 5.05
C SER A 63 -7.14 7.10 4.73
N LYS A 64 -8.06 6.56 5.55
CA LYS A 64 -8.61 5.21 5.38
C LYS A 64 -9.19 4.96 3.98
N PRO A 65 -10.05 5.83 3.42
CA PRO A 65 -10.59 5.59 2.07
C PRO A 65 -9.51 5.53 0.98
N ILE A 66 -8.40 6.27 1.17
CA ILE A 66 -7.27 6.26 0.23
C ILE A 66 -6.45 4.98 0.39
N ILE A 67 -6.21 4.54 1.63
CA ILE A 67 -5.48 3.31 1.93
C ILE A 67 -6.26 2.09 1.40
N ASP A 68 -7.58 2.05 1.63
CA ASP A 68 -8.46 0.99 1.11
C ASP A 68 -8.43 0.94 -0.44
N GLU A 69 -8.20 2.06 -1.13
CA GLU A 69 -8.06 2.11 -2.59
C GLU A 69 -6.70 1.58 -3.07
N ILE A 70 -5.62 1.89 -2.32
CA ILE A 70 -4.29 1.31 -2.57
C ILE A 70 -4.33 -0.21 -2.37
N ASP A 71 -4.94 -0.70 -1.30
CA ASP A 71 -5.03 -2.12 -0.99
C ASP A 71 -5.79 -2.90 -2.08
N LYS A 72 -6.84 -2.30 -2.66
CA LYS A 72 -7.57 -2.88 -3.81
C LYS A 72 -6.70 -3.02 -5.06
N VAL A 73 -5.93 -1.98 -5.40
CA VAL A 73 -5.02 -2.02 -6.56
C VAL A 73 -3.91 -3.05 -6.32
N LEU A 74 -3.37 -3.12 -5.10
CA LEU A 74 -2.35 -4.10 -4.73
C LEU A 74 -2.89 -5.53 -4.70
N ALA A 75 -4.12 -5.75 -4.24
CA ALA A 75 -4.75 -7.06 -4.25
C ALA A 75 -4.87 -7.62 -5.68
N GLN A 76 -5.27 -6.79 -6.64
CA GLN A 76 -5.28 -7.17 -8.07
C GLN A 76 -3.88 -7.47 -8.60
N HIS A 77 -2.87 -6.75 -8.10
CA HIS A 77 -1.49 -6.96 -8.52
C HIS A 77 -0.93 -8.29 -7.99
N TYR A 78 -1.11 -8.58 -6.70
CA TYR A 78 -0.60 -9.80 -6.09
C TYR A 78 -1.50 -11.02 -6.27
N GLY A 79 -2.69 -10.84 -6.85
CA GLY A 79 -3.66 -11.92 -7.07
C GLY A 79 -4.35 -12.37 -5.79
N PHE A 80 -4.54 -11.46 -4.83
CA PHE A 80 -5.27 -11.74 -3.60
C PHE A 80 -6.75 -11.99 -3.87
N THR A 81 -7.35 -12.85 -3.07
CA THR A 81 -8.80 -13.07 -3.10
C THR A 81 -9.54 -11.94 -2.39
N ASP A 82 -10.85 -11.84 -2.63
CA ASP A 82 -11.69 -10.85 -1.94
C ASP A 82 -11.67 -11.07 -0.42
N GLU A 83 -11.53 -12.30 0.06
CA GLU A 83 -11.40 -12.64 1.48
C GLU A 83 -10.04 -12.20 2.06
N GLU A 84 -8.95 -12.34 1.30
CA GLU A 84 -7.63 -11.87 1.72
C GLU A 84 -7.56 -10.33 1.75
N LEU A 85 -8.19 -9.67 0.78
CA LEU A 85 -8.37 -8.22 0.78
C LEU A 85 -9.21 -7.75 1.96
N ASP A 86 -10.33 -8.42 2.25
CA ASP A 86 -11.18 -8.10 3.41
C ASP A 86 -10.42 -8.31 4.72
N PHE A 87 -9.58 -9.35 4.80
CA PHE A 87 -8.67 -9.55 5.93
C PHE A 87 -7.68 -8.38 6.08
N ILE A 88 -7.04 -7.92 5.00
CA ILE A 88 -6.11 -6.78 5.05
C ILE A 88 -6.81 -5.51 5.53
N ILE A 89 -7.99 -5.19 4.96
CA ILE A 89 -8.77 -3.98 5.30
C ILE A 89 -9.28 -4.05 6.75
N THR A 90 -9.67 -5.24 7.23
CA THR A 90 -10.25 -5.45 8.56
C THR A 90 -9.19 -5.63 9.64
N TYR A 91 -8.05 -6.25 9.33
CA TYR A 91 -6.91 -6.38 10.25
C TYR A 91 -6.37 -5.02 10.68
N ASP A 92 -6.36 -4.06 9.74
CA ASP A 92 -5.96 -2.68 10.00
C ASP A 92 -6.87 -1.99 11.04
N ILE A 93 -8.16 -2.33 11.09
CA ILE A 93 -9.11 -1.76 12.07
C ILE A 93 -8.80 -2.26 13.49
N LYS A 94 -8.45 -3.53 13.68
CA LYS A 94 -8.13 -4.10 15.00
C LYS A 94 -6.88 -3.49 15.63
N TYR A 95 -5.82 -3.25 14.84
CA TYR A 95 -4.54 -2.77 15.36
C TYR A 95 -4.31 -1.25 15.20
N ARG A 96 -5.06 -0.53 14.32
CA ARG A 96 -4.96 0.94 14.20
C ARG A 96 -6.01 1.73 14.98
N MET A 97 -7.14 1.13 15.39
CA MET A 97 -8.16 1.83 16.20
C MET A 97 -7.90 1.80 17.71
N GLY A 98 -6.85 1.09 18.16
CA GLY A 98 -6.57 0.92 19.60
C GLY A 98 -7.71 0.26 20.38
N ARG A 99 -8.65 -0.39 19.69
CA ARG A 99 -9.81 -1.06 20.27
C ARG A 99 -9.53 -2.56 20.22
N ASP A 100 -8.73 -3.01 21.18
CA ASP A 100 -8.66 -4.37 21.75
C ASP A 100 -7.41 -4.43 22.66
N TYR A 101 -7.37 -3.58 23.69
CA TYR A 101 -6.44 -3.73 24.82
C TYR A 101 -7.18 -3.53 26.15
N ASP A 102 -8.38 -4.11 26.23
CA ASP A 102 -9.07 -4.29 27.50
C ASP A 102 -9.90 -5.57 27.37
N ASP A 103 -9.27 -6.71 27.67
CA ASP A 103 -9.93 -7.80 28.38
C ASP A 103 -8.96 -8.96 28.67
N ASN A 104 -8.61 -9.06 29.96
CA ASN A 104 -8.03 -10.21 30.68
C ASN A 104 -6.50 -10.35 30.67
N GLU A 105 -5.85 -9.61 31.57
CA GLU A 105 -4.71 -10.14 32.34
C GLU A 105 -5.23 -11.19 33.34
N PRO A 106 -4.68 -12.42 33.37
CA PRO A 106 -4.62 -13.23 34.59
C PRO A 106 -3.41 -12.88 35.46
#